data_AF-A0A3M7QA69-F1
#
_entry.id   AF-A0A3M7QA69-F1
#
_cell.length_a   1.000
_cell.length_b   1.000
_cell.length_c   1.000
_cell.angle_alpha   90.00
_cell.angle_beta   90.00
_cell.angle_gamma   90.00
#
_symmetry.space_group_name_H-M   'P 1'
#
loop_
_entity.id
_entity.type
_entity.pdbx_description
1 polymer ?
#
loop_
_entity_poly.entity_id
_entity_poly.type
_entity_poly.pdbx_seq_one_letter_code
_entity_poly.pdbx_strand_id
1 'polypeptide(L)'
;NSENNEPSCSDHRIVLAVAPKHLYSATRPSEPKILVRSGQLRDTVAAIRQLDTNALLADIETDPHSSINRFMQAIRNAQDLDQPLRIVKTKGDQEWMNVEIKQLIRERQRLHSAGLIATRKATFYREKYTRSKAGMWEHANKLRKPPTTLPPDPEYGERLNEQFSDTVWQGVTQANISRFIRRDAIPPVVPVFNFTNVSEQLRNVMSTSAGPDGISGKLLYSARLELVSPLVTIFNHCVNKGIVIDEWRLGN
;
A
#
# COMPACT_ATOMS: atom_id res chain seq x y z
N ASN A 1 45.86 13.55 73.64
CA ASN A 1 45.60 13.83 72.20
C ASN A 1 44.95 12.61 71.59
N SER A 2 43.64 12.54 71.68
CA SER A 2 42.82 11.52 71.03
C SER A 2 42.01 12.27 69.96
N GLU A 3 42.32 12.04 68.69
CA GLU A 3 41.62 12.66 67.57
C GLU A 3 40.27 11.96 67.34
N ASN A 4 39.20 12.74 67.49
CA ASN A 4 37.83 12.34 67.16
C ASN A 4 37.62 12.46 65.65
N ASN A 5 37.44 11.33 64.96
CA ASN A 5 36.90 11.30 63.60
C ASN A 5 35.38 11.17 63.67
N GLU A 6 34.66 12.30 63.53
CA GLU A 6 33.23 12.27 63.21
C GLU A 6 33.04 12.20 61.69
N PRO A 7 32.16 11.33 61.17
CA PRO A 7 31.83 11.31 59.76
C PRO A 7 30.88 12.47 59.42
N SER A 8 31.31 13.34 58.50
CA SER A 8 30.50 14.41 57.90
C SER A 8 29.29 13.79 57.19
N CYS A 9 28.10 13.98 57.76
CA CYS A 9 26.83 13.57 57.17
C CYS A 9 26.31 14.73 56.30
N SER A 10 26.49 14.65 54.99
CA SER A 10 25.96 15.66 54.07
C SER A 10 24.48 15.39 53.80
N ASP A 11 23.62 16.23 54.39
CA ASP A 11 22.16 16.24 54.21
C ASP A 11 21.77 16.74 52.81
N HIS A 12 21.91 15.88 51.79
CA HIS A 12 21.37 16.14 50.46
C HIS A 12 19.97 15.53 50.35
N ARG A 13 18.95 16.31 50.67
CA ARG A 13 17.55 15.91 50.47
C ARG A 13 17.23 15.97 48.98
N ILE A 14 17.23 14.82 48.30
CA ILE A 14 16.83 14.71 46.90
C ILE A 14 15.31 14.93 46.80
N VAL A 15 14.90 16.08 46.28
CA VAL A 15 13.49 16.37 45.97
C VAL A 15 13.23 15.96 44.53
N LEU A 16 12.52 14.84 44.33
CA LEU A 16 12.02 14.44 43.01
C LEU A 16 10.76 15.24 42.68
N ALA A 17 10.93 16.34 41.95
CA ALA A 17 9.81 17.08 41.37
C ALA A 17 9.24 16.28 40.18
N VAL A 18 8.17 15.52 40.42
CA VAL A 18 7.44 14.84 39.35
C VAL A 18 6.38 15.79 38.81
N ALA A 19 6.59 16.32 37.61
CA ALA A 19 5.62 17.18 36.94
C ALA A 19 4.29 16.42 36.69
N PRO A 20 3.13 17.04 36.98
CA PRO A 20 1.83 16.41 36.77
C PRO A 20 1.59 15.98 35.32
N LYS A 21 1.16 14.72 35.11
CA LYS A 21 0.91 14.12 33.78
C LYS A 21 0.01 14.93 32.84
N HIS A 22 -0.88 15.76 33.39
CA HIS A 22 -1.82 16.59 32.60
C HIS A 22 -1.15 17.78 31.90
N LEU A 23 0.04 18.20 32.33
CA LEU A 23 0.80 19.25 31.65
C LEU A 23 1.49 18.74 30.38
N TYR A 24 1.77 17.43 30.30
CA TYR A 24 2.35 16.78 29.10
C TYR A 24 1.32 16.39 28.04
N SER A 25 0.03 16.34 28.35
CA SER A 25 -1.00 16.03 27.34
C SER A 25 -1.18 17.14 26.33
N ALA A 26 -0.90 18.40 26.70
CA ALA A 26 -1.05 19.57 25.82
C ALA A 26 0.10 19.73 24.81
N THR A 27 1.25 19.09 25.03
CA THR A 27 2.44 19.19 24.18
C THR A 27 2.64 17.99 23.24
N ARG A 28 1.75 17.00 23.30
CA ARG A 28 1.80 15.85 22.38
C ARG A 28 1.27 16.28 21.02
N PRO A 29 1.99 16.01 19.92
CA PRO A 29 1.44 16.21 18.58
C PRO A 29 0.14 15.44 18.47
N SER A 30 -0.89 16.07 17.90
CA SER A 30 -2.22 15.47 17.77
C SER A 30 -2.09 14.12 17.06
N GLU A 31 -2.58 13.05 17.68
CA GLU A 31 -2.54 11.71 17.10
C GLU A 31 -3.16 11.73 15.69
N PRO A 32 -2.44 11.26 14.66
CA PRO A 32 -2.98 11.22 13.32
C PRO A 32 -4.28 10.41 13.30
N LYS A 33 -5.31 11.00 12.71
CA LYS A 33 -6.60 10.35 12.50
C LYS A 33 -6.60 9.78 11.10
N ILE A 34 -6.79 8.46 10.98
CA ILE A 34 -7.00 7.81 9.70
C ILE A 34 -8.43 7.28 9.62
N LEU A 35 -9.00 7.32 8.43
CA LEU A 35 -10.27 6.67 8.14
C LEU A 35 -10.00 5.22 7.75
N VAL A 36 -10.61 4.29 8.47
CA VAL A 36 -10.49 2.86 8.22
C VAL A 36 -11.88 2.28 8.06
N ARG A 37 -12.08 1.49 6.99
CA ARG A 37 -13.30 0.70 6.79
C ARG A 37 -13.42 -0.34 7.91
N SER A 38 -14.54 -0.32 8.61
CA SER A 38 -14.83 -1.26 9.70
C SER A 38 -16.03 -2.12 9.32
N GLY A 39 -15.99 -3.42 9.56
CA GLY A 39 -17.05 -4.34 9.14
C GLY A 39 -16.48 -5.58 8.46
N GLN A 40 -17.30 -6.60 8.26
CA GLN A 40 -16.82 -7.85 7.66
C GLN A 40 -17.03 -7.84 6.15
N LEU A 41 -15.98 -8.22 5.41
CA LEU A 41 -16.06 -8.34 3.95
C LEU A 41 -17.18 -9.27 3.48
N ARG A 42 -17.46 -10.34 4.25
CA ARG A 42 -18.49 -11.32 3.92
C ARG A 42 -19.90 -10.72 3.87
N ASP A 43 -20.16 -9.73 4.71
CA ASP A 43 -21.49 -9.12 4.84
C ASP A 43 -21.73 -8.23 3.59
N THR A 44 -20.72 -7.46 3.19
CA THR A 44 -20.72 -6.72 1.92
C THR A 44 -20.87 -7.62 0.70
N VAL A 45 -20.19 -8.78 0.68
CA VAL A 45 -20.34 -9.76 -0.41
C VAL A 45 -21.77 -10.30 -0.45
N ALA A 46 -22.40 -10.53 0.70
CA ALA A 46 -23.79 -10.96 0.77
C ALA A 46 -24.75 -9.86 0.25
N ALA A 47 -24.49 -8.59 0.55
CA ALA A 47 -25.25 -7.47 -0.02
C ALA A 47 -25.07 -7.34 -1.53
N ILE A 48 -23.83 -7.46 -2.04
CA ILE A 48 -23.54 -7.47 -3.49
C ILE A 48 -24.29 -8.60 -4.19
N ARG A 49 -24.37 -9.79 -3.58
CA ARG A 49 -25.12 -10.92 -4.12
C ARG A 49 -26.63 -10.65 -4.29
N GLN A 50 -27.19 -9.76 -3.47
CA GLN A 50 -28.61 -9.41 -3.52
C GLN A 50 -28.92 -8.31 -4.54
N LEU A 51 -27.90 -7.71 -5.18
CA LEU A 51 -28.11 -6.70 -6.20
C LEU A 51 -28.77 -7.32 -7.43
N ASP A 52 -29.85 -6.68 -7.90
CA ASP A 52 -30.43 -7.01 -9.21
C ASP A 52 -29.58 -6.40 -10.32
N THR A 53 -28.54 -7.13 -10.71
CA THR A 53 -27.59 -6.69 -11.75
C THR A 53 -28.27 -6.52 -13.11
N ASN A 54 -29.35 -7.26 -13.37
CA ASN A 54 -30.07 -7.15 -14.64
C ASN A 54 -30.84 -5.83 -14.69
N ALA A 55 -31.50 -5.44 -13.60
CA ALA A 55 -32.16 -4.15 -13.50
C ALA A 55 -31.16 -2.98 -13.55
N LEU A 56 -30.02 -3.10 -12.88
CA LEU A 56 -28.98 -2.06 -12.86
C LEU A 56 -28.36 -1.81 -14.25
N LEU A 57 -28.31 -2.85 -15.09
CA LEU A 57 -27.72 -2.81 -16.43
C LEU A 57 -28.75 -2.86 -17.56
N ALA A 58 -30.05 -2.71 -17.26
CA ALA A 58 -31.12 -2.85 -18.26
C ALA A 58 -30.96 -1.87 -19.44
N ASP A 59 -30.53 -0.64 -19.14
CA ASP A 59 -30.39 0.44 -20.13
C ASP A 59 -28.96 0.54 -20.68
N ILE A 60 -28.12 -0.50 -20.54
CA ILE A 60 -26.71 -0.39 -20.96
C ILE A 60 -26.58 -0.09 -22.46
N GLU A 61 -27.53 -0.55 -23.30
CA GLU A 61 -27.53 -0.28 -24.74
C GLU A 61 -27.92 1.16 -25.11
N THR A 62 -28.70 1.85 -24.28
CA THR A 62 -29.23 3.20 -24.54
C THR A 62 -28.45 4.27 -23.79
N ASP A 63 -28.13 4.02 -22.52
CA ASP A 63 -27.33 4.88 -21.65
C ASP A 63 -26.32 4.04 -20.83
N PRO A 64 -25.18 3.70 -21.45
CA PRO A 64 -24.15 2.88 -20.83
C PRO A 64 -23.49 3.58 -19.65
N HIS A 65 -23.23 4.88 -19.75
CA HIS A 65 -22.57 5.63 -18.67
C HIS A 65 -23.41 5.62 -17.39
N SER A 66 -24.70 5.94 -17.49
CA SER A 66 -25.57 5.93 -16.30
C SER A 66 -25.78 4.52 -15.77
N SER A 67 -25.91 3.51 -16.63
CA SER A 67 -26.06 2.11 -16.21
C SER A 67 -24.84 1.61 -15.44
N ILE A 68 -23.65 1.90 -15.94
CA ILE A 68 -22.40 1.54 -15.27
C ILE A 68 -22.25 2.33 -13.96
N ASN A 69 -22.56 3.63 -13.95
CA ASN A 69 -22.51 4.45 -12.73
C ASN A 69 -23.50 3.95 -11.66
N ARG A 70 -24.73 3.54 -12.05
CA ARG A 70 -25.70 2.92 -11.14
C ARG A 70 -25.16 1.62 -10.55
N PHE A 71 -24.56 0.77 -11.38
CA PHE A 71 -23.94 -0.47 -10.92
C PHE A 71 -22.78 -0.23 -9.94
N MET A 72 -21.85 0.65 -10.28
CA MET A 72 -20.72 1.01 -9.42
C MET A 72 -21.20 1.66 -8.12
N GLN A 73 -22.21 2.52 -8.19
CA GLN A 73 -22.82 3.13 -7.01
C GLN A 73 -23.52 2.11 -6.11
N ALA A 74 -24.17 1.09 -6.68
CA ALA A 74 -24.79 0.02 -5.90
C ALA A 74 -23.75 -0.77 -5.09
N ILE A 75 -22.58 -1.05 -5.68
CA ILE A 75 -21.45 -1.68 -4.97
C ILE A 75 -20.93 -0.77 -3.86
N ARG A 76 -20.74 0.53 -4.15
CA ARG A 76 -20.31 1.52 -3.14
C ARG A 76 -21.29 1.61 -1.98
N ASN A 77 -22.60 1.64 -2.25
CA ASN A 77 -23.63 1.69 -1.23
C ASN A 77 -23.62 0.43 -0.35
N ALA A 78 -23.46 -0.76 -0.93
CA ALA A 78 -23.31 -2.00 -0.17
C ALA A 78 -22.05 -1.96 0.72
N GLN A 79 -20.94 -1.44 0.19
CA GLN A 79 -19.71 -1.26 0.95
C GLN A 79 -19.86 -0.22 2.07
N ASP A 80 -20.55 0.89 1.85
CA ASP A 80 -20.75 1.93 2.85
C ASP A 80 -21.67 1.46 3.98
N LEU A 81 -22.67 0.65 3.65
CA LEU A 81 -23.61 0.06 4.61
C LEU A 81 -22.92 -0.96 5.53
N ASP A 82 -22.23 -1.93 4.94
CA ASP A 82 -21.67 -3.08 5.68
C ASP A 82 -20.22 -2.85 6.14
N GLN A 83 -19.52 -1.90 5.51
CA GLN A 83 -18.16 -1.48 5.89
C GLN A 83 -18.07 0.04 6.10
N PRO A 84 -18.77 0.62 7.10
CA PRO A 84 -18.72 2.06 7.35
C PRO A 84 -17.30 2.51 7.70
N LEU A 85 -16.97 3.73 7.27
CA LEU A 85 -15.71 4.39 7.63
C LEU A 85 -15.74 4.79 9.10
N ARG A 86 -14.72 4.37 9.84
CA ARG A 86 -14.49 4.79 11.22
C ARG A 86 -13.18 5.55 11.32
N ILE A 87 -13.20 6.62 12.11
CA ILE A 87 -11.99 7.35 12.46
C ILE A 87 -11.25 6.53 13.51
N VAL A 88 -10.07 6.06 13.15
CA VAL A 88 -9.14 5.42 14.07
C VAL A 88 -8.03 6.42 14.38
N LYS A 89 -7.84 6.70 15.67
CA LYS A 89 -6.65 7.41 16.14
C LYS A 89 -5.48 6.44 16.07
N THR A 90 -4.50 6.73 15.22
CA THR A 90 -3.25 5.99 15.25
C THR A 90 -2.34 6.66 16.27
N LYS A 91 -1.70 5.83 17.10
CA LYS A 91 -0.50 6.29 17.78
C LYS A 91 0.48 6.64 16.66
N GLY A 92 0.93 7.88 16.63
CA GLY A 92 2.00 8.28 15.72
C GLY A 92 3.22 7.36 15.88
N ASP A 93 4.14 7.46 14.94
CA ASP A 93 5.42 6.79 15.06
C ASP A 93 6.03 7.11 16.43
N GLN A 94 6.52 6.06 17.11
CA GLN A 94 7.26 6.25 18.34
C GLN A 94 8.50 7.11 18.04
N GLU A 95 9.02 7.83 19.04
CA GLU A 95 10.18 8.73 18.84
C GLU A 95 11.41 8.01 18.26
N TRP A 96 11.53 6.71 18.52
CA TRP A 96 12.60 5.88 17.97
C TRP A 96 12.37 5.46 16.50
N MET A 97 11.16 5.57 15.96
CA MET A 97 10.77 5.12 14.61
C MET A 97 11.10 6.18 13.55
N ASN A 98 12.40 6.34 13.28
CA ASN A 98 12.92 7.27 12.29
C ASN A 98 12.88 6.71 10.84
N VAL A 99 13.20 7.55 9.87
CA VAL A 99 13.17 7.20 8.43
C VAL A 99 14.08 6.02 8.11
N GLU A 100 15.25 5.96 8.74
CA GLU A 100 16.24 4.89 8.56
C GLU A 100 15.68 3.54 9.02
N ILE A 101 15.05 3.48 10.19
CA ILE A 101 14.42 2.25 10.69
C ILE A 101 13.28 1.80 9.78
N LYS A 102 12.47 2.73 9.26
CA LYS A 102 11.41 2.39 8.29
C LYS A 102 11.99 1.81 6.99
N GLN A 103 13.08 2.38 6.48
CA GLN A 103 13.78 1.85 5.30
C GLN A 103 14.34 0.45 5.56
N LEU A 104 14.96 0.23 6.73
CA LEU A 104 15.44 -1.10 7.14
C LEU A 104 14.31 -2.12 7.25
N ILE A 105 13.14 -1.72 7.76
CA ILE A 105 11.95 -2.59 7.82
C ILE A 105 11.47 -2.95 6.41
N ARG A 106 11.36 -1.98 5.49
CA ARG A 106 10.93 -2.22 4.11
C ARG A 106 11.90 -3.15 3.36
N GLU A 107 13.20 -2.90 3.51
CA GLU A 107 14.22 -3.74 2.88
C GLU A 107 14.22 -5.16 3.44
N ARG A 108 14.06 -5.30 4.77
CA ARG A 108 13.85 -6.61 5.41
C ARG A 108 12.61 -7.32 4.84
N GLN A 109 11.49 -6.62 4.70
CA GLN A 109 10.27 -7.21 4.14
C GLN A 109 10.48 -7.64 2.69
N ARG A 110 11.11 -6.81 1.86
CA ARG A 110 11.48 -7.13 0.47
C ARG A 110 12.32 -8.40 0.37
N LEU A 111 13.38 -8.48 1.17
CA LEU A 111 14.28 -9.64 1.22
C LEU A 111 13.62 -10.90 1.81
N HIS A 112 12.64 -10.74 2.70
CA HIS A 112 11.85 -11.84 3.23
C HIS A 112 10.89 -12.39 2.17
N SER A 113 10.17 -11.53 1.46
CA SER A 113 9.28 -11.91 0.36
C SER A 113 10.04 -12.59 -0.78
N ALA A 114 11.28 -12.17 -1.04
CA ALA A 114 12.20 -12.82 -1.99
C ALA A 114 12.80 -14.14 -1.48
N GLY A 115 12.43 -14.63 -0.29
CA GLY A 115 12.91 -15.88 0.30
C GLY A 115 14.35 -15.86 0.84
N LEU A 116 15.10 -14.78 0.61
CA LEU A 116 16.52 -14.68 0.94
C LEU A 116 16.81 -14.70 2.45
N ILE A 117 15.90 -14.14 3.27
CA ILE A 117 16.07 -14.11 4.72
C ILE A 117 15.80 -15.46 5.37
N ALA A 118 14.80 -16.21 4.90
CA ALA A 118 14.46 -17.51 5.45
C ALA A 118 15.60 -18.52 5.20
N THR A 119 16.11 -18.53 3.97
CA THR A 119 17.26 -19.36 3.57
C THR A 119 18.52 -18.97 4.33
N ARG A 120 18.84 -17.67 4.42
CA ARG A 120 20.01 -17.19 5.18
C ARG A 120 19.92 -17.49 6.68
N LYS A 121 18.74 -17.40 7.30
CA LYS A 121 18.56 -17.78 8.72
C LYS A 121 18.79 -19.27 8.93
N ALA A 122 18.25 -20.12 8.06
CA ALA A 122 18.45 -21.56 8.14
C ALA A 122 19.93 -21.95 7.99
N THR A 123 20.62 -21.37 7.01
CA THR A 123 22.06 -21.57 6.80
C THR A 123 22.88 -21.03 7.97
N PHE A 124 22.56 -19.82 8.46
CA PHE A 124 23.24 -19.20 9.60
C PHE A 124 23.12 -20.03 10.87
N TYR A 125 21.93 -20.51 11.25
CA TYR A 125 21.80 -21.36 12.44
C TYR A 125 22.48 -22.72 12.24
N ARG A 126 22.44 -23.29 11.02
CA ARG A 126 23.13 -24.56 10.71
C ARG A 126 24.66 -24.42 10.82
N GLU A 127 25.24 -23.32 10.36
CA GLU A 127 26.68 -23.03 10.44
C GLU A 127 27.13 -22.60 11.85
N LYS A 128 26.31 -21.80 12.54
CA LYS A 128 26.65 -21.24 13.86
C LYS A 128 26.63 -22.29 14.98
N TYR A 129 25.86 -23.36 14.84
CA TYR A 129 25.84 -24.47 15.80
C TYR A 129 26.84 -25.59 15.48
N THR A 130 27.51 -25.55 14.32
CA THR A 130 28.54 -26.54 13.93
C THR A 130 29.99 -26.05 14.10
N ARG A 131 30.26 -24.75 14.15
CA ARG A 131 31.61 -24.21 14.37
C ARG A 131 31.76 -23.49 15.72
N SER A 132 32.44 -24.18 16.62
CA SER A 132 33.07 -23.76 17.89
C SER A 132 33.23 -22.25 18.14
N LYS A 133 32.80 -21.85 19.35
CA LYS A 133 32.57 -20.51 19.90
C LYS A 133 33.77 -19.54 20.03
N ALA A 134 35.01 -19.91 19.73
CA ALA A 134 36.16 -19.11 20.23
C ALA A 134 36.71 -18.03 19.27
N GLY A 135 36.77 -18.25 17.95
CA GLY A 135 37.50 -17.35 17.03
C GLY A 135 36.70 -16.19 16.42
N MET A 136 35.40 -16.09 16.71
CA MET A 136 34.48 -15.25 15.93
C MET A 136 34.47 -13.77 16.33
N TRP A 137 34.82 -13.45 17.59
CA TRP A 137 34.82 -12.08 18.09
C TRP A 137 36.03 -11.26 17.60
N GLU A 138 37.18 -11.88 17.37
CA GLU A 138 38.40 -11.19 16.91
C GLU A 138 38.35 -10.81 15.43
N HIS A 139 37.65 -11.60 14.61
CA HIS A 139 37.46 -11.32 13.18
C HIS A 139 36.40 -10.23 12.93
N ALA A 140 35.40 -10.12 13.80
CA ALA A 140 34.35 -9.11 13.69
C ALA A 140 34.86 -7.69 13.99
N ASN A 141 35.82 -7.54 14.91
CA ASN A 141 36.44 -6.25 15.20
C ASN A 141 37.36 -5.74 14.08
N LYS A 142 37.93 -6.64 13.25
CA LYS A 142 38.81 -6.28 12.11
C LYS A 142 38.04 -5.88 10.84
N LEU A 143 36.75 -6.20 10.75
CA LEU A 143 35.89 -5.87 9.59
C LEU A 143 35.07 -4.58 9.76
N ARG A 144 35.34 -3.80 10.82
CA ARG A 144 34.63 -2.54 11.06
C ARG A 144 35.06 -1.52 10.00
N LYS A 145 34.17 -1.29 9.03
CA LYS A 145 34.36 -0.40 7.88
C LYS A 145 34.58 1.05 8.36
N PRO A 146 35.43 1.86 7.71
CA PRO A 146 35.56 3.27 8.05
C PRO A 146 34.23 4.01 7.79
N PRO A 147 33.96 5.12 8.50
CA PRO A 147 32.75 5.89 8.29
C PRO A 147 32.72 6.39 6.85
N THR A 148 31.66 6.06 6.11
CA THR A 148 31.44 6.61 4.77
C THR A 148 30.77 7.97 4.94
N THR A 149 31.51 9.04 4.71
CA THR A 149 30.95 10.38 4.54
C THR A 149 30.12 10.40 3.25
N LEU A 150 28.84 10.72 3.37
CA LEU A 150 27.97 10.99 2.23
C LEU A 150 28.43 12.28 1.52
N PRO A 151 28.26 12.40 0.19
CA PRO A 151 28.46 13.68 -0.47
C PRO A 151 27.40 14.68 0.02
N PRO A 152 27.73 15.97 0.14
CA PRO A 152 26.97 16.90 0.96
C PRO A 152 25.72 17.49 0.28
N ASP A 153 25.53 17.25 -1.02
CA ASP A 153 24.62 18.05 -1.85
C ASP A 153 23.35 17.29 -2.29
N PRO A 154 22.17 17.65 -1.75
CA PRO A 154 20.87 17.10 -2.14
C PRO A 154 20.50 17.34 -3.61
N GLU A 155 21.05 18.36 -4.26
CA GLU A 155 20.72 18.70 -5.67
C GLU A 155 21.33 17.71 -6.67
N TYR A 156 22.33 16.92 -6.28
CA TYR A 156 22.97 15.96 -7.19
C TYR A 156 22.00 14.89 -7.71
N GLY A 157 21.04 14.48 -6.88
CA GLY A 157 20.01 13.50 -7.26
C GLY A 157 18.98 14.08 -8.23
N GLU A 158 18.61 15.35 -8.07
CA GLU A 158 17.67 16.04 -8.96
C GLU A 158 18.31 16.34 -10.31
N ARG A 159 19.57 16.81 -10.34
CA ARG A 159 20.32 17.03 -11.59
C ARG A 159 20.46 15.75 -12.43
N LEU A 160 20.65 14.60 -11.79
CA LEU A 160 20.69 13.30 -12.49
C LEU A 160 19.34 12.93 -13.13
N ASN A 161 18.24 13.28 -12.47
CA ASN A 161 16.89 12.95 -12.93
C ASN A 161 16.45 13.90 -14.07
N GLU A 162 16.77 15.18 -13.97
CA GLU A 162 16.58 16.18 -15.04
C GLU A 162 17.39 15.82 -16.29
N GLN A 163 18.67 15.46 -16.11
CA GLN A 163 19.56 15.05 -17.21
C GLN A 163 19.04 13.78 -17.92
N PHE A 164 18.41 12.85 -17.20
CA PHE A 164 17.73 11.70 -17.80
C PHE A 164 16.48 12.10 -18.59
N SER A 165 15.68 13.05 -18.08
CA SER A 165 14.46 13.50 -18.76
C SER A 165 14.75 14.28 -20.04
N ASP A 166 15.75 15.16 -20.01
CA ASP A 166 16.08 16.05 -21.13
C ASP A 166 16.87 15.34 -22.24
N THR A 167 17.75 14.41 -21.89
CA THR A 167 18.65 13.78 -22.88
C THR A 167 18.02 12.55 -23.55
N VAL A 168 17.13 11.82 -22.86
CA VAL A 168 16.55 10.57 -23.40
C VAL A 168 15.32 10.84 -24.27
N TRP A 169 14.56 11.89 -23.98
CA TRP A 169 13.26 12.15 -24.64
C TRP A 169 13.27 13.33 -25.62
N GLN A 170 14.37 14.09 -25.73
CA GLN A 170 14.51 15.11 -26.78
C GLN A 170 14.48 14.48 -28.17
N GLY A 171 13.59 14.99 -29.04
CA GLY A 171 13.47 14.55 -30.44
C GLY A 171 12.57 13.34 -30.67
N VAL A 172 12.05 12.70 -29.61
CA VAL A 172 11.04 11.64 -29.75
C VAL A 172 9.69 12.29 -30.02
N THR A 173 9.33 12.44 -31.29
CA THR A 173 7.96 12.78 -31.66
C THR A 173 7.04 11.69 -31.12
N GLN A 174 6.06 12.11 -30.30
CA GLN A 174 5.06 11.21 -29.72
C GLN A 174 4.52 10.34 -30.86
N ALA A 175 4.66 9.01 -30.75
CA ALA A 175 4.35 8.11 -31.85
C ALA A 175 2.91 8.38 -32.30
N ASN A 176 2.73 8.77 -33.56
CA ASN A 176 1.39 9.03 -34.09
C ASN A 176 0.62 7.70 -34.12
N ILE A 177 -0.19 7.49 -33.08
CA ILE A 177 -0.97 6.27 -32.89
C ILE A 177 -2.21 6.22 -33.79
N SER A 178 -2.49 7.28 -34.56
CA SER A 178 -3.66 7.36 -35.44
C SER A 178 -3.67 6.24 -36.49
N ARG A 179 -2.50 5.74 -36.92
CA ARG A 179 -2.38 4.61 -37.85
C ARG A 179 -2.84 3.26 -37.27
N PHE A 180 -2.87 3.14 -35.94
CA PHE A 180 -3.37 1.95 -35.24
C PHE A 180 -4.87 2.04 -34.96
N ILE A 181 -5.45 3.24 -35.03
CA ILE A 181 -6.89 3.47 -34.89
C ILE A 181 -7.53 3.27 -36.27
N ARG A 182 -7.88 2.03 -36.61
CA ARG A 182 -8.71 1.77 -37.79
C ARG A 182 -10.13 2.21 -37.49
N ARG A 183 -10.56 3.34 -38.07
CA ARG A 183 -11.94 3.85 -37.97
C ARG A 183 -12.97 2.90 -38.58
N ASP A 184 -12.53 2.01 -39.45
CA ASP A 184 -13.36 1.06 -40.21
C ASP A 184 -13.28 -0.36 -39.64
N ALA A 185 -12.65 -0.53 -38.46
CA ALA A 185 -12.61 -1.83 -37.81
C ALA A 185 -14.02 -2.20 -37.33
N ILE A 186 -14.57 -3.25 -37.93
CA ILE A 186 -15.80 -3.89 -37.46
C ILE A 186 -15.55 -4.31 -36.01
N PRO A 187 -16.38 -3.90 -35.03
CA PRO A 187 -16.20 -4.29 -33.65
C PRO A 187 -16.22 -5.82 -33.55
N PRO A 188 -15.40 -6.42 -32.68
CA PRO A 188 -15.28 -7.86 -32.58
C PRO A 188 -16.64 -8.50 -32.26
N VAL A 189 -17.20 -9.30 -33.17
CA VAL A 189 -18.49 -9.99 -33.00
C VAL A 189 -18.35 -11.27 -32.18
N VAL A 190 -17.57 -11.20 -31.10
CA VAL A 190 -17.38 -12.27 -30.11
C VAL A 190 -17.07 -11.58 -28.79
N PRO A 191 -17.63 -12.04 -27.65
CA PRO A 191 -17.25 -11.49 -26.36
C PRO A 191 -15.74 -11.61 -26.17
N VAL A 192 -15.05 -10.47 -26.26
CA VAL A 192 -13.60 -10.31 -26.07
C VAL A 192 -13.25 -10.73 -24.64
N PHE A 193 -14.11 -10.38 -23.70
CA PHE A 193 -14.04 -10.79 -22.31
C PHE A 193 -15.01 -11.93 -22.05
N ASN A 194 -14.51 -12.99 -21.43
CA ASN A 194 -15.30 -14.17 -21.05
C ASN A 194 -15.23 -14.37 -19.54
N PHE A 195 -16.12 -15.20 -19.00
CA PHE A 195 -16.19 -15.44 -17.55
C PHE A 195 -14.86 -15.88 -16.96
N THR A 196 -14.11 -16.73 -17.68
CA THR A 196 -12.81 -17.23 -17.24
C THR A 196 -11.78 -16.12 -17.14
N ASN A 197 -11.62 -15.30 -18.18
CA ASN A 197 -10.60 -14.26 -18.20
C ASN A 197 -10.87 -13.17 -17.16
N VAL A 198 -12.13 -12.73 -17.00
CA VAL A 198 -12.50 -11.75 -15.98
C VAL A 198 -12.30 -12.33 -14.58
N SER A 199 -12.68 -13.58 -14.36
CA SER A 199 -12.49 -14.28 -13.08
C SER A 199 -11.01 -14.43 -12.73
N GLU A 200 -10.16 -14.80 -13.70
CA GLU A 200 -8.72 -14.88 -13.49
C GLU A 200 -8.10 -13.53 -13.15
N GLN A 201 -8.51 -12.46 -13.84
CA GLN A 201 -8.04 -11.11 -13.52
C GLN A 201 -8.44 -10.70 -12.10
N LEU A 202 -9.71 -10.92 -11.71
CA LEU A 202 -10.18 -10.63 -10.35
C LEU A 202 -9.46 -11.48 -9.28
N ARG A 203 -9.10 -12.73 -9.60
CA ARG A 203 -8.31 -13.59 -8.72
C ARG A 203 -6.89 -13.04 -8.50
N ASN A 204 -6.33 -12.38 -9.52
CA ASN A 204 -4.98 -11.83 -9.50
C ASN A 204 -4.91 -10.41 -8.93
N VAL A 205 -6.03 -9.81 -8.51
CA VAL A 205 -6.04 -8.51 -7.84
C VAL A 205 -5.41 -8.65 -6.44
N MET A 206 -4.11 -8.33 -6.37
CA MET A 206 -3.31 -8.41 -5.14
C MET A 206 -3.24 -7.08 -4.38
N SER A 207 -3.93 -6.04 -4.86
CA SER A 207 -3.85 -4.70 -4.26
C SER A 207 -4.49 -4.68 -2.88
N THR A 208 -3.74 -4.17 -1.90
CA THR A 208 -4.25 -3.86 -0.55
C THR A 208 -4.86 -2.47 -0.46
N SER A 209 -4.49 -1.56 -1.37
CA SER A 209 -5.07 -0.23 -1.52
C SER A 209 -6.30 -0.26 -2.43
N ALA A 210 -7.29 0.57 -2.09
CA ALA A 210 -8.42 0.83 -2.97
C ALA A 210 -7.99 1.77 -4.11
N GLY A 211 -8.61 1.61 -5.28
CA GLY A 211 -8.45 2.53 -6.40
C GLY A 211 -9.16 3.87 -6.16
N PRO A 212 -9.17 4.78 -7.16
CA PRO A 212 -9.92 6.04 -7.09
C PRO A 212 -11.43 5.82 -6.92
N ASP A 213 -11.92 4.63 -7.26
CA ASP A 213 -13.30 4.16 -7.05
C ASP A 213 -13.62 3.81 -5.58
N GLY A 214 -12.62 3.75 -4.70
CA GLY A 214 -12.78 3.39 -3.28
C GLY A 214 -13.01 1.90 -3.02
N ILE A 215 -13.00 1.07 -4.08
CA ILE A 215 -13.23 -0.38 -3.98
C ILE A 215 -11.89 -1.06 -3.75
N SER A 216 -11.78 -1.82 -2.66
CA SER A 216 -10.54 -2.52 -2.34
C SER A 216 -10.35 -3.77 -3.19
N GLY A 217 -9.09 -4.08 -3.54
CA GLY A 217 -8.76 -5.32 -4.24
C GLY A 217 -9.21 -6.58 -3.50
N LYS A 218 -9.21 -6.54 -2.16
CA LYS A 218 -9.75 -7.63 -1.33
C LYS A 218 -11.26 -7.83 -1.51
N LEU A 219 -12.02 -6.76 -1.67
CA LEU A 219 -13.46 -6.84 -1.94
C LEU A 219 -13.72 -7.42 -3.33
N LEU A 220 -12.98 -6.96 -4.34
CA LEU A 220 -13.05 -7.51 -5.71
C LEU A 220 -12.72 -9.00 -5.75
N TYR A 221 -11.69 -9.42 -5.03
CA TYR A 221 -11.33 -10.84 -4.90
C TYR A 221 -12.44 -11.66 -4.22
N SER A 222 -13.03 -11.12 -3.15
CA SER A 222 -14.01 -11.83 -2.32
C SER A 222 -15.38 -11.93 -2.99
N ALA A 223 -15.81 -10.87 -3.69
CA ALA A 223 -17.08 -10.79 -4.44
C ALA A 223 -16.94 -11.28 -5.89
N ARG A 224 -15.85 -12.00 -6.23
CA ARG A 224 -15.54 -12.38 -7.61
C ARG A 224 -16.69 -13.13 -8.27
N LEU A 225 -17.32 -14.07 -7.58
CA LEU A 225 -18.37 -14.90 -8.18
C LEU A 225 -19.60 -14.09 -8.56
N GLU A 226 -19.90 -13.06 -7.78
CA GLU A 226 -21.02 -12.15 -7.96
C GLU A 226 -20.71 -11.08 -9.04
N LEU A 227 -19.46 -10.64 -9.13
CA LEU A 227 -19.05 -9.54 -10.03
C LEU A 227 -18.67 -9.99 -11.43
N VAL A 228 -18.23 -11.24 -11.64
CA VAL A 228 -17.74 -11.71 -12.95
C VAL A 228 -18.80 -11.53 -14.05
N SER A 229 -20.06 -11.93 -13.79
CA SER A 229 -21.12 -11.84 -14.80
C SER A 229 -21.41 -10.38 -15.23
N PRO A 230 -21.73 -9.45 -14.31
CA PRO A 230 -21.98 -8.06 -14.70
C PRO A 230 -20.74 -7.39 -15.32
N LEU A 231 -19.52 -7.70 -14.86
CA LEU A 231 -18.30 -7.13 -15.43
C LEU A 231 -18.03 -7.63 -16.86
N VAL A 232 -18.30 -8.91 -17.16
CA VAL A 232 -18.22 -9.42 -18.54
C VAL A 232 -19.16 -8.66 -19.45
N THR A 233 -20.40 -8.40 -19.01
CA THR A 233 -21.38 -7.60 -19.77
C THR A 233 -20.86 -6.18 -20.00
N ILE A 234 -20.42 -5.50 -18.95
CA ILE A 234 -19.91 -4.12 -19.02
C ILE A 234 -18.69 -4.03 -19.94
N PHE A 235 -17.67 -4.89 -19.74
CA PHE A 235 -16.43 -4.80 -20.51
C PHE A 235 -16.64 -5.05 -22.00
N ASN A 236 -17.43 -6.07 -22.36
CA ASN A 236 -17.75 -6.32 -23.76
C ASN A 236 -18.56 -5.19 -24.37
N HIS A 237 -19.50 -4.62 -23.63
CA HIS A 237 -20.27 -3.47 -24.10
C HIS A 237 -19.37 -2.25 -24.33
N CYS A 238 -18.47 -1.93 -23.38
CA CYS A 238 -17.51 -0.85 -23.53
C CYS A 238 -16.60 -1.02 -24.76
N VAL A 239 -16.09 -2.24 -25.01
CA VAL A 239 -15.27 -2.50 -26.19
C VAL A 239 -16.08 -2.35 -27.49
N ASN A 240 -17.28 -2.92 -27.52
CA ASN A 240 -18.10 -2.93 -28.74
C ASN A 240 -18.59 -1.54 -29.14
N LYS A 241 -18.81 -0.64 -28.18
CA LYS A 241 -19.27 0.73 -28.42
C LYS A 241 -18.15 1.77 -28.35
N GLY A 242 -16.91 1.37 -28.03
CA GLY A 242 -15.79 2.29 -27.85
C GLY A 242 -15.94 3.24 -26.67
N ILE A 243 -16.60 2.79 -25.60
CA ILE A 243 -16.88 3.61 -24.40
C ILE A 243 -15.76 3.46 -23.40
N VAL A 244 -15.33 4.58 -22.83
CA VAL A 244 -14.38 4.63 -21.73
C VAL A 244 -15.08 5.28 -20.54
N ILE A 245 -15.05 4.61 -19.39
CA ILE A 245 -15.63 5.15 -18.16
C ILE A 245 -14.68 6.21 -17.60
N ASP A 246 -15.23 7.40 -17.30
CA ASP A 246 -14.43 8.55 -16.85
C ASP A 246 -13.67 8.27 -15.56
N GLU A 247 -14.28 7.54 -14.61
CA GLU A 247 -13.60 7.12 -13.37
C GLU A 247 -12.35 6.27 -13.64
N TRP A 248 -12.31 5.51 -14.74
CA TRP A 248 -11.13 4.70 -15.12
C TRP A 248 -10.04 5.54 -15.78
N ARG A 249 -10.37 6.72 -16.32
CA ARG A 249 -9.38 7.66 -16.89
C ARG A 249 -8.59 8.39 -15.82
N LEU A 250 -9.20 8.65 -14.65
CA LEU A 250 -8.57 9.39 -13.56
C LEU A 250 -7.50 8.58 -12.80
N GLY A 251 -7.47 7.26 -12.98
CA GLY A 251 -6.53 6.37 -12.30
C GLY A 251 -5.25 6.03 -13.08
N ASN A 252 -5.13 6.48 -14.34
CA ASN A 252 -3.95 6.28 -15.21
C ASN A 252 -3.34 7.64 -15.58
#